data_AF-A0A7Z7J090-F1
#
_entry.id   AF-A0A7Z7J090-F1
#
_cell.length_a   1.000
_cell.length_b   1.000
_cell.length_c   1.000
_cell.angle_alpha   90.00
_cell.angle_beta   90.00
_cell.angle_gamma   90.00
#
_symmetry.space_group_name_H-M   'P 1'
#
loop_
_entity.id
_entity.type
_entity.pdbx_description
1 polymer ?
#
loop_
_entity_poly.entity_id
_entity_poly.type
_entity_poly.pdbx_seq_one_letter_code
_entity_poly.pdbx_strand_id
1 'polypeptide(L)'
;MGLAHTYHPHCGCAACSRQELADERADELALALHKSGDVLSETLGELTTEQLALIAGHLAQGNDAGAAEILRTAISDYIASEIDRRMDEVGTTKLETVQRMLTVYEAKPAPVAVMPWRVAA
;
A
#
# COMPACT_ATOMS: atom_id res chain seq x y z
N MET A 1 -22.82 26.97 6.30
CA MET A 1 -22.65 26.11 7.48
C MET A 1 -21.67 25.02 7.12
N GLY A 2 -20.42 25.10 7.56
CA GLY A 2 -19.45 24.02 7.39
C GLY A 2 -19.78 22.92 8.39
N LEU A 3 -20.01 21.70 7.93
CA LEU A 3 -20.12 20.54 8.81
C LEU A 3 -18.78 20.36 9.52
N ALA A 4 -18.75 20.62 10.83
CA ALA A 4 -17.59 20.33 11.66
C ALA A 4 -17.57 18.81 11.89
N HIS A 5 -16.69 18.12 11.19
CA HIS A 5 -16.45 16.69 11.38
C HIS A 5 -14.95 16.41 11.35
N THR A 6 -14.53 15.34 12.02
CA THR A 6 -13.17 14.79 11.94
C THR A 6 -12.84 14.46 10.48
N TYR A 7 -11.58 14.63 10.08
CA TYR A 7 -11.13 14.33 8.71
C TYR A 7 -11.62 12.93 8.25
N HIS A 8 -12.07 12.85 7.00
CA HIS A 8 -12.56 11.62 6.40
C HIS A 8 -11.96 11.51 4.99
N PRO A 9 -11.26 10.40 4.65
CA PRO A 9 -10.39 10.33 3.48
C PRO A 9 -11.09 10.47 2.13
N HIS A 10 -12.39 10.18 2.08
CA HIS A 10 -13.22 10.32 0.89
C HIS A 10 -14.19 11.52 0.94
N CYS A 11 -14.05 12.42 1.90
CA CYS A 11 -14.92 13.60 2.02
C CYS A 11 -14.37 14.79 1.24
N GLY A 12 -15.12 15.27 0.24
CA GLY A 12 -14.77 16.44 -0.58
C GLY A 12 -15.13 17.80 0.04
N CYS A 13 -15.36 17.90 1.35
CA CYS A 13 -15.76 19.16 1.98
C CYS A 13 -14.57 20.11 2.16
N ALA A 14 -14.84 21.42 2.19
CA ALA A 14 -13.82 22.45 2.34
C ALA A 14 -12.98 22.31 3.64
N ALA A 15 -13.54 21.67 4.67
CA ALA A 15 -12.82 21.41 5.92
C ALA A 15 -11.82 20.26 5.76
N CYS A 16 -12.21 19.17 5.10
CA CYS A 16 -11.36 18.02 4.81
C CYS A 16 -10.36 18.26 3.69
N SER A 17 -10.56 19.29 2.87
CA SER A 17 -9.68 19.64 1.75
C SER A 17 -8.66 20.74 2.08
N ARG A 18 -8.58 21.19 3.34
CA ARG A 18 -7.60 22.22 3.74
C ARG A 18 -6.17 21.74 3.52
N GLN A 19 -5.30 22.66 3.10
CA GLN A 19 -3.89 22.37 2.87
C GLN A 19 -3.15 21.99 4.16
N GLU A 20 -3.58 22.54 5.29
CA GLU A 20 -3.03 22.23 6.63
C GLU A 20 -3.18 20.76 7.01
N LEU A 21 -4.15 20.05 6.41
CA LEU A 21 -4.41 18.62 6.63
C LEU A 21 -3.87 17.74 5.49
N ALA A 22 -3.05 18.29 4.58
CA ALA A 22 -2.58 17.56 3.41
C ALA A 22 -1.67 16.39 3.78
N ASP A 23 -0.82 16.56 4.79
CA ASP A 23 0.11 15.52 5.26
C ASP A 23 -0.65 14.40 5.98
N GLU A 24 -1.53 14.75 6.93
CA GLU A 24 -2.41 13.78 7.60
C GLU A 24 -3.27 12.99 6.60
N ARG A 25 -3.77 13.67 5.56
CA ARG A 25 -4.51 13.04 4.45
C ARG A 25 -3.64 12.08 3.65
N ALA A 26 -2.41 12.47 3.33
CA ALA A 26 -1.49 11.59 2.61
C ALA A 26 -1.16 10.33 3.43
N ASP A 27 -1.00 10.47 4.75
CA ASP A 27 -0.71 9.36 5.65
C ASP A 27 -1.89 8.39 5.77
N GLU A 28 -3.13 8.89 5.93
CA GLU A 28 -4.31 8.03 5.95
C GLU A 28 -4.53 7.28 4.63
N LEU A 29 -4.28 7.94 3.50
CA LEU A 29 -4.40 7.32 2.19
C LEU A 29 -3.27 6.30 1.95
N ALA A 30 -2.05 6.54 2.44
CA ALA A 30 -0.96 5.57 2.39
C ALA A 30 -1.25 4.35 3.28
N LEU A 31 -1.87 4.56 4.45
CA LEU A 31 -2.34 3.47 5.31
C LEU A 31 -3.44 2.64 4.62
N ALA A 32 -4.30 3.27 3.83
CA ALA A 32 -5.30 2.56 3.02
C ALA A 32 -4.62 1.69 1.94
N LEU A 33 -3.56 2.18 1.28
CA LEU A 33 -2.77 1.37 0.35
C LEU A 33 -2.12 0.16 1.04
N HIS A 34 -1.55 0.35 2.24
CA HIS A 34 -0.99 -0.74 3.03
C HIS A 34 -2.02 -1.84 3.35
N LYS A 35 -3.30 -1.49 3.44
CA LYS A 35 -4.39 -2.46 3.68
C LYS A 35 -4.91 -3.12 2.39
N SER A 36 -4.51 -2.64 1.22
CA SER A 36 -4.94 -3.22 -0.06
C SER A 36 -4.23 -4.55 -0.33
N GLY A 37 -5.02 -5.57 -0.68
CA GLY A 37 -4.50 -6.90 -1.00
C GLY A 37 -3.62 -6.94 -2.25
N ASP A 38 -3.80 -6.00 -3.18
CA ASP A 38 -3.04 -5.96 -4.43
C ASP A 38 -1.60 -5.48 -4.18
N VAL A 39 -1.43 -4.53 -3.26
CA VAL A 39 -0.10 -4.08 -2.79
C VAL A 39 0.66 -5.25 -2.18
N LEU A 40 -0.01 -6.10 -1.39
CA LEU A 40 0.62 -7.31 -0.84
C LEU A 40 1.11 -8.24 -1.95
N SER A 41 0.33 -8.45 -3.00
CA SER A 41 0.71 -9.35 -4.10
C SER A 41 1.95 -8.83 -4.85
N GLU A 42 2.03 -7.54 -5.10
CA GLU A 42 3.19 -6.92 -5.77
C GLU A 42 4.43 -6.93 -4.86
N THR A 43 4.30 -6.50 -3.60
CA THR A 43 5.41 -6.52 -2.63
C THR A 43 5.98 -7.92 -2.46
N LEU A 44 5.12 -8.95 -2.36
CA LEU A 44 5.57 -10.35 -2.26
C LEU A 44 6.37 -10.81 -3.51
N GLY A 45 6.08 -10.25 -4.68
CA GLY A 45 6.82 -10.51 -5.92
C GLY A 45 8.22 -9.89 -5.95
N GLU A 46 8.45 -8.84 -5.15
CA GLU A 46 9.72 -8.11 -5.10
C GLU A 46 10.63 -8.50 -3.92
N LEU A 47 10.14 -9.36 -3.00
CA LEU A 47 10.93 -9.82 -1.87
C LEU A 47 12.22 -10.52 -2.32
N THR A 48 13.33 -10.15 -1.69
CA THR A 48 14.63 -10.77 -1.96
C THR A 48 14.70 -12.18 -1.37
N THR A 49 15.59 -13.01 -1.90
CA THR A 49 15.85 -14.36 -1.34
C THR A 49 16.26 -14.31 0.13
N GLU A 50 16.98 -13.26 0.55
CA GLU A 50 17.38 -13.05 1.95
C GLU A 50 16.18 -12.74 2.85
N GLN A 51 15.27 -11.86 2.41
CA GLN A 51 14.03 -11.57 3.14
C GLN A 51 13.13 -12.80 3.25
N LEU A 52 12.99 -13.57 2.17
CA LEU A 52 12.24 -14.84 2.18
C LEU A 52 12.85 -15.87 3.14
N ALA A 53 14.17 -15.97 3.18
CA ALA A 53 14.88 -16.85 4.11
C ALA A 53 14.68 -16.43 5.57
N LEU A 54 14.72 -15.12 5.86
CA LEU A 54 14.46 -14.58 7.19
C LEU A 54 13.02 -14.87 7.64
N ILE A 55 12.03 -14.61 6.77
CA ILE A 55 10.62 -14.92 7.06
C ILE A 55 10.44 -16.42 7.34
N ALA A 56 11.00 -17.29 6.50
CA ALA A 56 10.93 -18.73 6.70
C ALA A 56 11.59 -19.16 8.04
N GLY A 57 12.70 -18.53 8.41
CA GLY A 57 13.38 -18.76 9.69
C GLY A 57 12.52 -18.38 10.89
N HIS A 58 11.82 -17.23 10.84
CA HIS A 58 10.88 -16.82 11.87
C HIS A 58 9.68 -17.77 11.99
N LEU A 59 9.10 -18.17 10.86
CA LEU A 59 7.96 -19.10 10.84
C LEU A 59 8.34 -20.49 11.38
N ALA A 60 9.53 -21.00 11.03
CA ALA A 60 10.03 -22.28 11.55
C ALA A 60 10.23 -22.28 13.08
N GLN A 61 10.46 -21.10 13.67
CA GLN A 61 10.60 -20.90 15.11
C GLN A 61 9.27 -20.61 15.82
N GLY A 62 8.14 -20.57 15.10
CA GLY A 62 6.85 -20.12 15.63
C GLY A 62 6.83 -18.64 16.01
N ASN A 63 7.74 -17.84 15.45
CA ASN A 63 7.85 -16.41 15.71
C ASN A 63 7.08 -15.61 14.65
N ASP A 64 5.75 -15.74 14.68
CA ASP A 64 4.86 -15.07 13.74
C ASP A 64 4.98 -13.55 13.81
N ALA A 65 5.26 -13.00 15.00
CA ALA A 65 5.47 -11.57 15.19
C ALA A 65 6.69 -11.05 14.42
N GLY A 66 7.80 -11.80 14.43
CA GLY A 66 9.00 -11.45 13.67
C GLY A 66 8.78 -11.55 12.16
N ALA A 67 8.10 -12.61 11.70
CA ALA A 67 7.73 -12.74 10.29
C ALA A 67 6.81 -11.60 9.82
N ALA A 68 5.81 -11.24 10.64
CA ALA A 68 4.88 -10.15 10.35
C ALA A 68 5.58 -8.79 10.30
N GLU A 69 6.58 -8.56 11.16
CA GLU A 69 7.34 -7.31 11.15
C GLU A 69 8.14 -7.15 9.86
N ILE A 70 8.84 -8.20 9.40
CA ILE A 70 9.58 -8.16 8.13
C ILE A 70 8.64 -7.84 6.96
N LEU A 71 7.47 -8.49 6.93
CA LEU A 71 6.46 -8.21 5.89
C LEU A 71 5.96 -6.77 5.97
N ARG A 72 5.66 -6.25 7.16
CA ARG A 72 5.19 -4.88 7.36
C ARG A 72 6.23 -3.86 6.87
N THR A 73 7.51 -4.07 7.19
CA THR A 73 8.59 -3.21 6.69
C THR A 73 8.67 -3.27 5.17
N ALA A 74 8.70 -4.46 4.57
CA ALA A 74 8.79 -4.62 3.13
C ALA A 74 7.62 -3.94 2.37
N ILE A 75 6.39 -4.04 2.89
CA ILE A 75 5.21 -3.38 2.32
C ILE A 75 5.35 -1.86 2.44
N SER A 76 5.79 -1.37 3.60
CA SER A 76 5.95 0.07 3.83
C SER A 76 7.01 0.66 2.90
N ASP A 77 8.15 -0.02 2.74
CA ASP A 77 9.24 0.39 1.85
C ASP A 77 8.80 0.38 0.38
N TYR A 78 8.07 -0.66 -0.05
CA TYR A 78 7.52 -0.75 -1.40
C TYR A 78 6.56 0.41 -1.71
N ILE A 79 5.61 0.68 -0.81
CA ILE A 79 4.65 1.78 -0.97
C ILE A 79 5.38 3.12 -1.07
N ALA A 80 6.37 3.37 -0.20
CA ALA A 80 7.14 4.61 -0.23
C ALA A 80 7.88 4.77 -1.56
N SER A 81 8.57 3.71 -2.01
CA SER A 81 9.28 3.70 -3.30
C SER A 81 8.34 3.95 -4.48
N GLU A 82 7.14 3.37 -4.49
CA GLU A 82 6.16 3.58 -5.56
C GLU A 82 5.56 4.97 -5.57
N ILE A 83 5.32 5.56 -4.38
CA ILE A 83 4.88 6.94 -4.27
C ILE A 83 5.95 7.87 -4.88
N ASP A 84 7.21 7.73 -4.48
CA ASP A 84 8.30 8.57 -4.97
C ASP A 84 8.49 8.42 -6.49
N ARG A 85 8.51 7.17 -6.99
CA ARG A 85 8.65 6.90 -8.43
C ARG A 85 7.55 7.58 -9.25
N ARG A 86 6.30 7.47 -8.83
CA ARG A 86 5.15 8.03 -9.57
C ARG A 86 5.02 9.53 -9.43
N MET A 87 5.41 10.09 -8.29
CA MET A 87 5.54 11.54 -8.12
C MET A 87 6.49 12.12 -9.17
N ASP A 88 7.65 11.49 -9.35
CA ASP A 88 8.66 11.92 -10.32
C ASP A 88 8.20 11.75 -11.77
N GLU A 89 7.54 10.65 -12.10
CA GLU A 89 7.06 10.36 -13.47
C GLU A 89 6.00 11.35 -13.96
N VAL A 90 5.10 11.81 -13.08
CA VAL A 90 3.93 12.62 -13.45
C VAL A 90 4.07 14.08 -13.00
N GLY A 91 5.03 14.38 -12.11
CA GLY A 91 5.17 15.71 -11.50
C GLY A 91 4.01 16.05 -10.56
N THR A 92 3.48 15.06 -9.84
CA THR A 92 2.37 15.21 -8.90
C THR A 92 2.85 15.37 -7.47
N THR A 93 2.01 15.99 -6.64
CA THR A 93 2.25 15.99 -5.19
C THR A 93 2.10 14.57 -4.62
N LYS A 94 2.67 14.33 -3.43
CA LYS A 94 2.51 13.07 -2.69
C LYS A 94 1.05 12.66 -2.56
N LEU A 95 0.20 13.61 -2.17
CA LEU A 95 -1.23 13.37 -1.97
C LEU A 95 -1.94 12.95 -3.26
N GLU A 96 -1.71 13.67 -4.36
CA GLU A 96 -2.31 13.32 -5.67
C GLU A 96 -1.85 11.95 -6.16
N THR A 97 -0.59 11.61 -5.89
CA THR A 97 0.00 10.31 -6.26
C THR A 97 -0.66 9.17 -5.49
N VAL A 98 -0.74 9.29 -4.16
CA VAL A 98 -1.38 8.28 -3.31
C VAL A 98 -2.86 8.10 -3.68
N GLN A 99 -3.59 9.20 -3.94
CA GLN A 99 -4.99 9.14 -4.33
C GLN A 99 -5.20 8.47 -5.70
N ARG A 100 -4.29 8.72 -6.66
CA ARG A 100 -4.28 8.01 -7.94
C ARG A 100 -3.98 6.52 -7.77
N MET A 101 -2.99 6.18 -6.95
CA MET A 101 -2.64 4.79 -6.65
C MET A 101 -3.83 4.06 -6.05
N LEU A 102 -4.53 4.64 -5.07
CA LEU A 102 -5.75 4.03 -4.51
C LEU A 102 -6.80 3.77 -5.59
N THR A 103 -6.99 4.68 -6.53
CA THR A 103 -7.94 4.45 -7.65
C THR A 103 -7.52 3.28 -8.55
N VAL A 104 -6.21 3.11 -8.78
CA VAL A 104 -5.65 2.03 -9.60
C VAL A 104 -5.66 0.69 -8.86
N TYR A 105 -5.32 0.67 -7.58
CA TYR A 105 -5.34 -0.54 -6.75
C TYR A 105 -6.75 -0.90 -6.25
N GLU A 106 -7.71 0.02 -6.28
CA GLU A 106 -9.14 -0.31 -6.16
C GLU A 106 -9.69 -0.91 -7.46
N ALA A 107 -9.07 -0.60 -8.61
CA ALA A 107 -9.41 -1.22 -9.88
C ALA A 107 -8.80 -2.63 -9.93
N LYS A 108 -9.66 -3.63 -9.74
CA LYS A 108 -9.40 -5.07 -9.84
C LYS A 108 -8.23 -5.39 -10.80
N PRO A 109 -7.16 -6.08 -10.37
CA PRO A 109 -6.00 -6.33 -11.20
C PRO A 109 -6.39 -7.03 -12.50
N ALA A 110 -5.63 -6.78 -13.56
CA ALA A 110 -5.72 -7.57 -14.79
C ALA A 110 -5.66 -9.05 -14.39
N PRO A 111 -6.55 -9.91 -14.94
CA PRO A 111 -6.63 -11.30 -14.52
C PRO A 111 -5.25 -11.95 -14.61
N VAL A 112 -4.74 -12.37 -13.45
CA VAL A 112 -3.48 -13.11 -13.36
C VAL A 112 -3.61 -14.33 -14.26
N ALA A 113 -2.69 -14.47 -15.23
CA ALA A 113 -2.66 -15.64 -16.10
C ALA A 113 -2.60 -16.89 -15.21
N VAL A 114 -3.62 -17.74 -15.31
CA VAL A 114 -3.71 -18.98 -14.54
C VAL A 114 -2.47 -19.81 -14.87
N MET A 115 -1.56 -19.94 -13.90
CA MET A 115 -0.40 -20.80 -14.03
C MET A 115 -0.89 -22.25 -14.09
N PRO A 116 -0.74 -22.96 -15.23
CA PRO A 116 -1.44 -24.22 -15.48
C PRO A 116 -1.05 -25.36 -14.53
N TRP A 117 0.05 -25.22 -13.77
CA TRP A 117 0.49 -26.22 -12.78
C TRP A 117 -0.24 -26.16 -11.43
N ARG A 118 -1.12 -25.17 -11.19
CA ARG A 118 -1.93 -25.08 -9.96
C ARG A 118 -3.30 -25.78 -10.05
N VAL A 119 -3.64 -26.43 -11.17
CA VAL A 119 -4.94 -27.13 -11.35
C VAL A 119 -4.86 -28.64 -11.05
N ALA A 120 -3.80 -29.10 -10.37
CA ALA A 120 -3.70 -30.49 -9.95
C ALA A 120 -3.63 -30.59 -8.42
N ALA A 121 -4.81 -30.64 -7.79
CA ALA A 121 -5.06 -31.27 -6.50
C ALA A 121 -6.52 -31.73 -6.45
#